data_AF-A0A5C4WCV1-F1
#
_entry.id   AF-A0A5C4WCV1-F1
#
_cell.length_a   1.000
_cell.length_b   1.000
_cell.length_c   1.000
_cell.angle_alpha   90.00
_cell.angle_beta   90.00
_cell.angle_gamma   90.00
#
_symmetry.space_group_name_H-M   'P 1'
#
loop_
_entity.id
_entity.type
_entity.pdbx_description
1 polymer ?
#
loop_
_entity_poly.entity_id
_entity_poly.type
_entity_poly.pdbx_seq_one_letter_code
_entity_poly.pdbx_strand_id
1 'polypeptide(L)'
;MDRAGARTRWRRMVPPAAVIGGLGAATIALHLRDPHDQGSWGLCPSAAIGIYCPGCGGLRAVNDLTDLQLGAAASSNLLFVLTLPFVIYALARWTYGRWTGEAWVVSERRAVLLTAVLLASMLLFAVARNTAAGSWLAP
;
A
#
# COMPACT_ATOMS: atom_id res chain seq x y z
N MET A 1 21.54 -33.09 -3.03
CA MET A 1 20.77 -31.84 -3.20
C MET A 1 21.07 -31.25 -4.57
N ASP A 2 20.14 -31.34 -5.51
CA ASP A 2 20.32 -30.89 -6.90
C ASP A 2 20.55 -29.38 -6.99
N ARG A 3 21.78 -28.99 -7.31
CA ARG A 3 22.17 -27.59 -7.55
C ARG A 3 21.33 -26.94 -8.65
N ALA A 4 20.76 -27.73 -9.57
CA ALA A 4 19.84 -27.24 -10.60
C ALA A 4 18.50 -26.76 -10.01
N GLY A 5 17.88 -27.52 -9.10
CA GLY A 5 16.63 -27.15 -8.43
C GLY A 5 16.76 -25.97 -7.46
N ALA A 6 17.92 -25.85 -6.80
CA ALA A 6 18.22 -24.70 -5.94
C ALA A 6 18.33 -23.40 -6.76
N ARG A 7 18.97 -23.44 -7.94
CA ARG A 7 19.12 -22.27 -8.84
C ARG A 7 17.80 -21.80 -9.45
N THR A 8 16.86 -22.71 -9.75
CA THR A 8 15.54 -22.34 -10.28
C THR A 8 14.65 -21.71 -9.21
N ARG A 9 14.68 -22.23 -7.97
CA ARG A 9 13.97 -21.64 -6.83
C ARG A 9 14.51 -20.25 -6.49
N TRP A 10 15.83 -20.08 -6.46
CA TRP A 10 16.48 -18.79 -6.24
C TRP A 10 15.99 -17.73 -7.24
N ARG A 11 16.03 -18.03 -8.54
CA ARG A 11 15.56 -17.11 -9.59
C ARG A 11 14.06 -16.76 -9.45
N ARG A 12 13.22 -17.69 -8.98
CA ARG A 12 11.79 -17.43 -8.76
C ARG A 12 11.52 -16.47 -7.61
N MET A 13 12.42 -16.42 -6.62
CA MET A 13 12.30 -15.62 -5.41
C MET A 13 12.95 -14.24 -5.48
N VAL A 14 13.78 -13.97 -6.50
CA VAL A 14 14.37 -12.63 -6.70
C VAL A 14 13.29 -11.53 -6.75
N PRO A 15 12.18 -11.66 -7.53
CA PRO A 15 11.19 -10.59 -7.58
C PRO A 15 10.44 -10.36 -6.26
N PRO A 16 9.93 -11.40 -5.55
CA PRO A 16 9.37 -11.20 -4.22
C PRO A 16 10.34 -10.57 -3.22
N ALA A 17 11.60 -11.02 -3.21
CA ALA A 17 12.61 -10.47 -2.32
C ALA A 17 12.88 -8.98 -2.62
N ALA A 18 12.96 -8.60 -3.90
CA ALA A 18 13.15 -7.21 -4.31
C ALA A 18 11.96 -6.32 -3.91
N VAL A 19 10.73 -6.80 -4.13
CA VAL A 19 9.51 -6.04 -3.76
C VAL A 19 9.39 -5.89 -2.25
N ILE A 20 9.50 -6.98 -1.50
CA ILE A 20 9.40 -6.97 -0.04
C ILE A 20 10.54 -6.15 0.58
N GLY A 21 11.77 -6.34 0.09
CA GLY A 21 12.92 -5.57 0.54
C GLY A 21 12.78 -4.08 0.26
N GLY A 22 12.29 -3.70 -0.92
CA GLY A 22 12.02 -2.30 -1.28
C GLY A 22 10.93 -1.67 -0.42
N LEU A 23 9.81 -2.38 -0.20
CA LEU A 23 8.74 -1.92 0.69
C LEU A 23 9.23 -1.78 2.14
N GLY A 24 10.01 -2.74 2.63
CA GLY A 24 10.62 -2.71 3.96
C GLY A 24 11.57 -1.51 4.11
N ALA A 25 12.46 -1.30 3.14
CA ALA A 25 13.37 -0.15 3.15
C ALA A 25 12.63 1.19 3.11
N ALA A 26 11.60 1.33 2.28
CA ALA A 26 10.77 2.53 2.22
C ALA A 26 10.02 2.77 3.55
N THR A 27 9.50 1.71 4.17
CA THR A 27 8.81 1.78 5.46
C THR A 27 9.77 2.22 6.57
N ILE A 28 10.97 1.64 6.62
CA ILE A 28 12.03 2.04 7.56
C ILE A 28 12.42 3.50 7.34
N ALA A 29 12.56 3.93 6.08
CA ALA A 29 12.88 5.32 5.77
C ALA A 29 11.80 6.29 6.27
N LEU A 30 10.52 5.93 6.15
CA LEU A 30 9.41 6.71 6.70
C LEU A 30 9.37 6.71 8.23
N HIS A 31 9.73 5.61 8.87
CA HIS A 31 9.85 5.55 10.33
C HIS A 31 10.98 6.45 10.85
N LEU A 32 12.12 6.49 10.15
CA LEU A 32 13.28 7.27 10.56
C LEU A 32 13.22 8.75 10.16
N ARG A 33 12.42 9.10 9.15
CA ARG A 33 12.27 10.47 8.66
C ARG A 33 10.80 10.82 8.59
N ASP A 34 10.35 11.57 9.60
CA ASP A 34 8.94 11.83 9.85
C ASP A 34 8.27 12.60 8.67
N PRO A 35 7.23 12.01 8.04
CA PRO A 35 6.43 12.69 7.02
C PRO A 35 5.44 13.74 7.56
N HIS A 36 5.31 13.90 8.88
CA HIS A 36 4.58 15.00 9.50
C HIS A 36 5.37 16.31 9.46
N ASP A 37 6.70 16.23 9.41
CA ASP A 37 7.56 17.41 9.21
C ASP A 37 7.34 17.99 7.81
N GLN A 38 6.93 19.25 7.76
CA GLN A 38 6.60 19.91 6.49
C GLN A 38 7.79 19.89 5.52
N GLY A 39 7.54 19.40 4.31
CA GLY A 39 8.53 19.35 3.24
C GLY A 39 9.57 18.25 3.38
N SER A 40 9.50 17.37 4.40
CA SER A 40 10.43 16.24 4.52
C SER A 40 10.34 15.39 3.25
N TRP A 41 9.17 14.90 2.86
CA TRP A 41 9.01 14.09 1.64
C TRP A 41 8.57 14.87 0.40
N GLY A 42 8.88 16.17 0.37
CA GLY A 42 8.45 17.08 -0.70
C GLY A 42 6.99 17.53 -0.55
N LEU A 43 6.50 18.23 -1.57
CA LEU A 43 5.14 18.78 -1.61
C LEU A 43 4.19 17.78 -2.29
N CYS A 44 2.96 17.65 -1.78
CA CYS A 44 1.87 16.98 -2.49
C CYS A 44 1.15 17.99 -3.41
N PRO A 45 1.23 17.86 -4.75
CA PRO A 45 0.67 18.86 -5.66
C PRO A 45 -0.84 19.03 -5.54
N SER A 46 -1.58 17.94 -5.32
CA SER A 46 -3.04 17.99 -5.17
C SER A 46 -3.45 18.71 -3.88
N ALA A 47 -2.77 18.41 -2.76
CA ALA A 47 -3.05 19.08 -1.49
C ALA A 47 -2.70 20.58 -1.56
N ALA A 48 -1.65 20.94 -2.30
CA ALA A 48 -1.24 22.33 -2.51
C ALA A 48 -2.29 23.18 -3.25
N ILE A 49 -3.15 22.54 -4.06
CA ILE A 49 -4.28 23.21 -4.73
C ILE A 49 -5.62 22.99 -4.00
N GLY A 50 -5.59 22.48 -2.76
CA GLY A 50 -6.78 22.29 -1.92
C GLY A 50 -7.62 21.06 -2.27
N ILE A 51 -7.08 20.09 -3.02
CA ILE A 51 -7.78 18.85 -3.39
C ILE A 51 -7.08 17.64 -2.78
N TYR A 52 -7.79 16.89 -1.96
CA TYR A 52 -7.26 15.67 -1.34
C TYR A 52 -7.56 14.45 -2.20
N CYS A 53 -6.55 13.94 -2.92
CA CYS A 53 -6.65 12.71 -3.68
C CYS A 53 -6.72 11.48 -2.74
N PRO A 54 -7.11 10.28 -3.22
CA PRO A 54 -7.24 9.10 -2.34
C PRO A 54 -5.91 8.66 -1.70
N GLY A 55 -4.77 9.07 -2.26
CA GLY A 55 -3.44 8.77 -1.71
C GLY A 55 -2.90 9.81 -0.71
N CYS A 56 -3.52 11.00 -0.60
CA CYS A 56 -3.06 12.02 0.35
C CYS A 56 -3.04 11.47 1.79
N GLY A 57 -1.95 11.76 2.51
CA GLY A 57 -1.72 11.26 3.88
C GLY A 57 -1.15 9.85 3.97
N GLY A 58 -0.94 9.14 2.85
CA GLY A 58 -0.45 7.75 2.86
C GLY A 58 0.93 7.57 3.52
N LEU A 59 1.86 8.52 3.33
CA LEU A 59 3.18 8.46 3.96
C LEU A 59 3.08 8.57 5.50
N ARG A 60 2.26 9.51 5.98
CA ARG A 60 1.95 9.68 7.41
C ARG A 60 1.29 8.43 7.97
N ALA A 61 0.31 7.86 7.26
CA ALA A 61 -0.32 6.62 7.68
C ALA A 61 0.67 5.45 7.83
N VAL A 62 1.66 5.33 6.94
CA VAL A 62 2.71 4.30 7.08
C VAL A 62 3.59 4.56 8.30
N ASN A 63 4.02 5.80 8.53
CA ASN A 63 4.79 6.18 9.71
C ASN A 63 4.01 5.90 11.01
N ASP A 64 2.76 6.35 11.10
CA ASP A 64 1.87 6.11 12.26
C ASP A 64 1.70 4.60 12.55
N LEU A 65 1.58 3.77 11.50
CA LEU A 65 1.49 2.31 11.66
C LEU A 65 2.79 1.70 12.21
N THR A 66 3.96 2.25 11.88
CA THR A 66 5.24 1.78 12.45
C THR A 66 5.35 2.08 13.94
N ASP A 67 4.66 3.11 14.42
CA ASP A 67 4.55 3.48 15.84
C ASP A 67 3.31 2.87 16.53
N LEU A 68 2.61 1.95 15.85
CA LEU A 68 1.39 1.27 16.33
C LEU A 68 0.20 2.20 16.62
N GLN A 69 0.21 3.41 16.04
CA GLN A 69 -0.83 4.42 16.20
C GLN A 69 -1.94 4.25 15.16
N LEU A 70 -2.79 3.24 15.33
CA LEU A 70 -3.86 2.92 14.38
C LEU A 70 -4.86 4.07 14.15
N GLY A 71 -5.18 4.82 15.21
CA GLY A 71 -6.09 5.97 15.12
C GLY A 71 -5.50 7.09 14.28
N ALA A 72 -4.23 7.45 14.52
CA ALA A 72 -3.51 8.46 13.75
C ALA A 72 -3.35 8.02 12.28
N ALA A 73 -2.99 6.75 12.05
CA ALA A 73 -2.89 6.20 10.70
C ALA A 73 -4.21 6.27 9.93
N ALA A 74 -5.33 5.98 10.61
CA ALA A 74 -6.66 6.04 10.01
C ALA A 74 -7.10 7.48 9.70
N SER A 75 -6.79 8.45 10.57
CA SER A 75 -7.03 9.87 10.25
C SER A 75 -6.14 10.35 9.10
N SER A 76 -4.89 9.88 9.03
CA SER A 76 -3.96 10.19 7.94
C SER A 76 -4.45 9.61 6.60
N ASN A 77 -4.81 8.32 6.54
CA ASN A 77 -5.41 7.70 5.36
C ASN A 77 -6.16 6.40 5.67
N LEU A 78 -7.45 6.51 5.96
CA LEU A 78 -8.31 5.35 6.25
C LEU A 78 -8.35 4.31 5.10
N LEU A 79 -8.40 4.75 3.85
CA LEU A 79 -8.42 3.84 2.70
C LEU A 79 -7.15 2.98 2.66
N PHE A 80 -5.98 3.56 2.93
CA PHE A 80 -4.72 2.83 3.01
C PHE A 80 -4.78 1.77 4.11
N VAL A 81 -5.18 2.16 5.32
CA VAL A 81 -5.27 1.25 6.48
C VAL A 81 -6.20 0.07 6.18
N LEU A 82 -7.37 0.32 5.58
CA LEU A 82 -8.32 -0.73 5.22
C LEU A 82 -7.84 -1.62 4.07
N THR A 83 -7.07 -1.08 3.13
CA THR A 83 -6.56 -1.84 1.97
C THR A 83 -5.33 -2.68 2.33
N LEU A 84 -4.58 -2.29 3.36
CA LEU A 84 -3.31 -2.91 3.74
C LEU A 84 -3.40 -4.44 3.99
N PRO A 85 -4.39 -4.99 4.72
CA PRO A 85 -4.52 -6.43 4.88
C PRO A 85 -4.66 -7.19 3.55
N PHE A 86 -5.38 -6.62 2.58
CA PHE A 86 -5.55 -7.22 1.27
C PHE A 86 -4.27 -7.21 0.45
N VAL A 87 -3.48 -6.13 0.55
CA VAL A 87 -2.15 -6.03 -0.08
C VAL A 87 -1.19 -7.05 0.52
N ILE A 88 -1.16 -7.18 1.85
CA ILE A 88 -0.34 -8.17 2.55
C ILE A 88 -0.73 -9.58 2.10
N TYR A 89 -2.02 -9.90 2.07
CA TYR A 89 -2.51 -11.19 1.60
C TYR A 89 -2.13 -11.48 0.14
N ALA A 90 -2.31 -10.51 -0.76
CA ALA A 90 -1.95 -10.65 -2.17
C ALA A 90 -0.44 -10.88 -2.35
N LEU A 91 0.39 -10.12 -1.62
CA LEU A 91 1.84 -10.26 -1.63
C LEU A 91 2.27 -11.63 -1.09
N ALA A 92 1.65 -12.10 0.00
CA ALA A 92 1.89 -13.42 0.58
C ALA A 92 1.48 -14.55 -0.40
N ARG A 93 0.30 -14.48 -1.00
CA ARG A 93 -0.21 -15.49 -1.94
C ARG A 93 0.63 -15.56 -3.21
N TRP A 94 1.06 -14.41 -3.73
CA TRP A 94 1.97 -14.33 -4.87
C TRP A 94 3.35 -14.91 -4.53
N THR A 95 3.93 -14.53 -3.38
CA THR A 95 5.22 -15.02 -2.91
C THR A 95 5.18 -16.54 -2.68
N TYR A 96 4.13 -17.05 -2.04
CA TYR A 96 3.92 -18.48 -1.84
C TYR A 96 3.84 -19.24 -3.16
N GLY A 97 3.08 -18.72 -4.13
CA GLY A 97 3.00 -19.32 -5.47
C GLY A 97 4.34 -19.37 -6.20
N ARG A 98 5.17 -18.32 -6.07
CA ARG A 98 6.55 -18.32 -6.59
C ARG A 98 7.43 -19.38 -5.91
N TRP A 99 7.25 -19.55 -4.60
CA TRP A 99 8.00 -20.48 -3.77
C TRP A 99 7.68 -21.95 -4.07
N THR A 100 6.40 -22.29 -4.23
CA THR A 100 5.93 -23.64 -4.57
C THR A 100 6.01 -23.94 -6.06
N GLY A 101 6.11 -22.90 -6.90
CA GLY A 101 6.02 -23.04 -8.36
C GLY A 101 4.59 -23.08 -8.89
N GLU A 102 3.60 -22.84 -8.04
CA GLU A 102 2.19 -22.82 -8.38
C GLU A 102 1.70 -21.38 -8.57
N ALA A 103 1.59 -20.96 -9.84
CA ALA A 103 1.20 -19.60 -10.17
C ALA A 103 -0.16 -19.24 -9.56
N TRP A 104 -0.25 -18.02 -9.01
CA TRP A 104 -1.54 -17.50 -8.57
C TRP A 104 -2.37 -17.09 -9.79
N VAL A 105 -3.43 -17.84 -10.08
CA VAL A 105 -4.34 -17.56 -11.18
C VAL A 105 -5.58 -16.85 -10.63
N VAL A 106 -5.79 -15.62 -11.06
CA VAL A 106 -7.01 -14.84 -10.80
C VAL A 106 -7.81 -14.82 -12.10
N SER A 107 -9.09 -15.19 -12.04
CA SER A 107 -9.93 -15.13 -13.24
C SER A 107 -10.12 -13.69 -13.69
N GLU A 108 -10.20 -13.47 -15.00
CA GLU A 108 -10.37 -12.13 -15.60
C GLU A 108 -11.59 -11.41 -15.00
N ARG A 109 -12.72 -12.10 -14.87
CA ARG A 109 -13.93 -11.56 -14.23
C ARG A 109 -13.66 -11.06 -12.81
N ARG A 110 -12.91 -11.82 -11.99
CA ARG A 110 -12.54 -11.40 -10.63
C ARG A 110 -11.59 -10.21 -10.65
N ALA A 111 -10.61 -10.21 -11.56
CA ALA A 111 -9.68 -9.09 -11.70
C ALA A 111 -10.41 -7.79 -12.06
N VAL A 112 -11.33 -7.84 -13.02
CA VAL A 112 -12.19 -6.71 -13.42
C VAL A 112 -13.05 -6.24 -12.24
N LEU A 113 -13.70 -7.15 -11.53
CA LEU A 113 -14.54 -6.80 -10.37
C LEU A 113 -13.71 -6.15 -9.25
N LEU A 114 -12.57 -6.72 -8.87
CA LEU A 114 -11.70 -6.16 -7.84
C LEU A 114 -11.16 -4.78 -8.23
N THR A 115 -10.82 -4.60 -9.50
CA THR A 115 -10.38 -3.30 -10.04
C THR A 115 -11.51 -2.28 -9.98
N ALA A 116 -12.72 -2.66 -10.40
CA ALA A 116 -13.89 -1.78 -10.35
C ALA A 116 -14.25 -1.39 -8.91
N VAL A 117 -14.20 -2.34 -7.97
CA VAL A 117 -14.43 -2.06 -6.54
C VAL A 117 -13.37 -1.10 -6.01
N LEU A 118 -12.08 -1.33 -6.30
CA LEU A 118 -11.01 -0.44 -5.87
C LEU A 118 -11.21 0.99 -6.40
N LEU A 119 -11.50 1.14 -7.69
CA LEU A 119 -11.73 2.44 -8.31
C LEU A 119 -12.97 3.14 -7.72
N ALA A 120 -14.05 2.41 -7.49
CA ALA A 120 -15.24 2.94 -6.83
C ALA A 120 -14.94 3.38 -5.39
N SER A 121 -14.21 2.58 -4.61
CA SER A 121 -13.78 2.94 -3.26
C SER A 121 -12.88 4.18 -3.26
N MET A 122 -11.93 4.28 -4.19
CA MET A 122 -11.07 5.46 -4.34
C MET A 122 -11.88 6.72 -4.67
N LEU A 123 -12.87 6.61 -5.56
CA LEU A 123 -13.74 7.73 -5.93
C LEU A 123 -14.61 8.16 -4.75
N LEU A 124 -15.31 7.23 -4.11
CA LEU A 124 -16.16 7.49 -2.95
C LEU A 124 -15.36 8.13 -1.81
N PHE A 125 -14.16 7.60 -1.56
CA PHE A 125 -13.26 8.13 -0.53
C PHE A 125 -12.78 9.53 -0.86
N ALA A 126 -12.38 9.79 -2.12
CA ALA A 126 -11.98 11.11 -2.58
C ALA A 126 -13.14 12.12 -2.47
N VAL A 127 -14.37 11.74 -2.82
CA VAL A 127 -15.53 12.61 -2.64
C VAL A 127 -15.77 12.88 -1.15
N ALA A 128 -15.80 11.84 -0.30
CA ALA A 128 -16.04 12.00 1.12
C ALA A 128 -15.07 13.00 1.78
N ARG A 129 -13.75 12.85 1.54
CA ARG A 129 -12.70 13.69 2.15
C ARG A 129 -12.64 15.14 1.64
N ASN A 130 -13.31 15.47 0.53
CA ASN A 130 -13.36 16.82 -0.02
C ASN A 130 -14.72 17.51 0.26
N THR A 131 -15.57 16.92 1.11
CA THR A 131 -16.87 17.49 1.50
C THR A 131 -16.94 17.72 3.02
N ALA A 132 -17.82 18.62 3.46
CA ALA A 132 -17.99 18.94 4.88
C ALA A 132 -18.30 17.71 5.74
N ALA A 133 -19.10 16.77 5.22
CA ALA A 133 -19.51 15.54 5.89
C ALA A 133 -18.33 14.60 6.21
N GLY A 134 -17.25 14.64 5.41
CA GLY A 134 -16.06 13.82 5.59
C GLY A 134 -14.80 14.63 5.91
N SER A 135 -14.95 15.84 6.46
CA SER A 135 -13.82 16.72 6.81
C SER A 135 -12.81 16.09 7.77
N TRP A 136 -13.24 15.13 8.61
CA TRP A 136 -12.36 14.35 9.50
C TRP A 136 -11.46 13.34 8.75
N LEU A 137 -11.73 13.06 7.47
CA LEU A 137 -10.89 12.25 6.58
C LEU A 137 -9.88 13.07 5.78
N ALA A 138 -9.91 14.40 5.93
CA ALA A 138 -8.90 15.28 5.39
C ALA A 138 -7.60 15.07 6.18
N PRO A 139 -6.47 14.85 5.49
CA PRO A 139 -5.23 14.41 6.12
C PRO A 139 -4.45 15.56 6.74
#